data_AF-A0A1V9K0D0-F1
#
_entry.id   AF-A0A1V9K0D0-F1
#
_cell.length_a   1.000
_cell.length_b   1.000
_cell.length_c   1.000
_cell.angle_alpha   90.00
_cell.angle_beta   90.00
_cell.angle_gamma   90.00
#
_symmetry.space_group_name_H-M   'P 1'
#
loop_
_entity.id
_entity.type
_entity.pdbx_description
1 polymer ?
#
loop_
_entity_poly.entity_id
_entity_poly.type
_entity_poly.pdbx_seq_one_letter_code
_entity_poly.pdbx_strand_id
1 'polypeptide(L)'
;MSTESTTIPPETARHVLWRYDRTGGAQPGTFTVHLMAAIESADVRNRAVLRDAYPALSAALHLARYDEEGLTKLRRIATGQAPLGCKCGDSTGPFTFDGRCENCAEAVA
;
A
#
# COMPACT_ATOMS: atom_id res chain seq x y z
N MET A 1 -6.13 -6.32 -20.27
CA MET A 1 -5.69 -5.27 -19.32
C MET A 1 -4.94 -5.97 -18.21
N SER A 2 -3.62 -5.85 -18.19
CA SER A 2 -2.80 -6.46 -17.15
C SER A 2 -2.94 -5.61 -15.88
N THR A 3 -3.61 -6.16 -14.87
CA THR A 3 -3.60 -5.60 -13.52
C THR A 3 -2.22 -5.85 -12.92
N GLU A 4 -1.26 -5.01 -13.27
CA GLU A 4 -0.03 -4.89 -12.49
C GLU A 4 -0.43 -4.35 -11.12
N SER A 5 -0.49 -5.27 -10.16
CA SER A 5 -0.62 -4.96 -8.73
C SER A 5 0.56 -4.06 -8.35
N THR A 6 0.38 -2.74 -8.47
CA THR A 6 1.44 -1.78 -8.15
C THR A 6 1.85 -2.01 -6.69
N THR A 7 3.05 -2.54 -6.50
CA THR A 7 3.59 -2.79 -5.15
C THR A 7 3.85 -1.45 -4.49
N ILE A 8 3.13 -1.17 -3.40
CA ILE A 8 3.37 0.02 -2.58
C ILE A 8 4.56 -0.28 -1.67
N PRO A 9 5.69 0.45 -1.78
CA PRO A 9 6.83 0.22 -0.90
C PRO A 9 6.51 0.70 0.54
N PRO A 10 7.10 0.07 1.57
CA PRO A 10 6.84 0.39 2.97
C PRO A 10 7.03 1.86 3.33
N GLU A 11 8.06 2.50 2.75
CA GLU A 11 8.35 3.91 2.98
C GLU A 11 7.25 4.82 2.43
N THR A 12 6.71 4.52 1.24
CA THR A 12 5.57 5.26 0.67
C THR A 12 4.33 5.11 1.55
N ALA A 13 4.08 3.91 2.10
CA ALA A 13 2.98 3.72 3.03
C ALA A 13 3.14 4.57 4.31
N ARG A 14 4.36 4.66 4.87
CA ARG A 14 4.65 5.51 6.03
C ARG A 14 4.41 6.99 5.75
N HIS A 15 4.78 7.47 4.56
CA HIS A 15 4.56 8.85 4.14
C HIS A 15 3.07 9.18 4.02
N VAL A 16 2.28 8.26 3.46
CA VAL A 16 0.83 8.42 3.35
C VAL A 16 0.16 8.33 4.71
N LEU A 17 0.59 7.42 5.59
CA LEU A 17 0.09 7.34 6.97
C LEU A 17 0.36 8.63 7.75
N TRP A 18 1.52 9.25 7.56
CA TRP A 18 1.85 10.53 8.18
C TRP A 18 0.86 11.63 7.79
N ARG A 19 0.31 11.58 6.58
CA ARG A 19 -0.64 12.57 6.06
C ARG A 19 -2.04 12.43 6.68
N TYR A 20 -2.57 11.22 6.83
CA TYR A 20 -3.96 11.00 7.27
C TYR A 20 -4.12 10.78 8.77
N ASP A 21 -3.23 10.00 9.38
CA ASP A 21 -3.42 9.50 10.75
C ASP A 21 -2.26 9.87 11.68
N ARG A 22 -1.11 10.27 11.11
CA ARG A 22 0.15 10.64 11.80
C ARG A 22 0.78 9.52 12.64
N THR A 23 0.01 8.58 13.16
CA THR A 23 0.45 7.51 14.04
C THR A 23 1.13 6.41 13.22
N GLY A 24 2.40 6.14 13.52
CA GLY A 24 3.21 5.20 12.75
C GLY A 24 3.58 5.68 11.35
N GLY A 25 3.30 6.95 11.04
CA GLY A 25 3.73 7.61 9.80
C GLY A 25 5.11 8.25 9.96
N ALA A 26 5.87 8.30 8.87
CA ALA A 26 7.13 9.04 8.80
C ALA A 26 6.92 10.31 7.98
N GLN A 27 7.40 11.45 8.47
CA GLN A 27 7.30 12.69 7.72
C GLN A 27 8.22 12.61 6.48
N PRO A 28 7.66 12.75 5.27
CA PRO A 28 8.49 12.81 4.09
C PRO A 28 9.11 14.19 3.90
N GLY A 29 10.08 14.28 2.98
CA GLY A 29 10.63 15.55 2.53
C GLY A 29 9.58 16.48 1.90
N THR A 30 9.88 17.78 1.85
CA THR A 30 8.96 18.84 1.38
C THR A 30 8.42 18.60 -0.02
N PHE A 31 9.26 18.13 -0.94
CA PHE A 31 8.85 17.76 -2.29
C PHE A 31 7.71 16.73 -2.27
N THR A 32 7.87 15.64 -1.53
CA THR A 32 6.87 14.57 -1.44
C THR A 32 5.59 15.04 -0.74
N VAL A 33 5.69 15.94 0.25
CA VAL A 33 4.51 16.58 0.87
C VAL A 33 3.69 17.34 -0.18
N HIS A 34 4.36 18.15 -1.01
CA HIS A 34 3.69 18.89 -2.07
C HIS A 34 3.15 17.98 -3.17
N LEU A 35 3.89 16.92 -3.54
CA LEU A 35 3.43 15.94 -4.52
C LEU A 35 2.16 15.22 -4.05
N MET A 36 2.11 14.77 -2.79
CA MET A 36 0.90 14.16 -2.23
C MET A 36 -0.29 15.12 -2.27
N ALA A 37 -0.07 16.39 -1.92
CA ALA A 37 -1.12 17.41 -2.00
C ALA A 37 -1.60 17.63 -3.44
N ALA A 38 -0.67 17.71 -4.40
CA ALA A 38 -0.99 17.88 -5.82
C ALA A 38 -1.82 16.71 -6.36
N ILE A 39 -1.47 15.46 -6.01
CA ILE A 39 -2.22 14.27 -6.43
C ILE A 39 -3.67 14.29 -5.91
N GLU A 40 -3.88 14.74 -4.68
CA GLU A 40 -5.21 14.79 -4.08
C GLU A 40 -6.10 15.93 -4.57
N SER A 41 -5.50 17.07 -4.92
CA SER A 41 -6.20 18.25 -5.41
C SER A 41 -6.34 18.31 -6.93
N ALA A 42 -5.59 17.49 -7.67
CA ALA A 42 -5.62 17.48 -9.13
C ALA A 42 -7.00 17.08 -9.68
N ASP A 43 -7.40 17.74 -10.76
CA ASP A 43 -8.53 17.33 -11.59
C ASP A 43 -8.28 15.96 -12.24
N VAL A 44 -9.32 15.36 -12.80
CA VAL A 44 -9.29 13.99 -13.33
C VAL A 44 -8.16 13.78 -14.34
N ARG A 45 -7.90 14.76 -15.22
CA ARG A 45 -6.88 14.63 -16.27
C ARG A 45 -5.47 14.72 -15.69
N ASN A 46 -5.20 15.72 -14.86
CA ASN A 46 -3.90 15.87 -14.21
C ASN A 46 -3.62 14.75 -13.21
N ARG A 47 -4.65 14.24 -12.54
CA ARG A 47 -4.54 13.09 -11.64
C ARG A 47 -4.19 11.81 -12.40
N ALA A 48 -4.71 11.61 -13.62
CA ALA A 48 -4.32 10.48 -14.45
C ALA A 48 -2.83 10.54 -14.82
N VAL A 49 -2.33 11.71 -15.24
CA VAL A 49 -0.89 11.92 -15.54
C VAL A 49 -0.03 11.64 -14.31
N LEU A 50 -0.42 12.16 -13.13
CA LEU A 50 0.31 11.92 -11.89
C LEU A 50 0.25 10.46 -11.44
N ARG A 51 -0.84 9.75 -11.72
CA ARG A 51 -0.97 8.32 -11.45
C ARG A 51 0.00 7.50 -12.29
N ASP A 52 0.18 7.85 -13.56
CA ASP A 52 1.12 7.16 -14.45
C ASP A 52 2.57 7.46 -14.07
N ALA A 53 2.86 8.71 -13.68
CA ALA A 53 4.20 9.13 -13.26
C ALA A 53 4.60 8.60 -11.86
N TYR A 54 3.65 8.55 -10.92
CA TYR A 54 3.87 8.14 -9.53
C TYR A 54 2.85 7.07 -9.10
N PRO A 55 2.92 5.86 -9.67
CA PRO A 55 1.89 4.84 -9.50
C PRO A 55 1.77 4.35 -8.06
N ALA A 56 2.89 4.10 -7.38
CA ALA A 56 2.88 3.60 -6.00
C ALA A 56 2.32 4.61 -4.99
N LEU A 57 2.69 5.89 -5.12
CA LEU A 57 2.19 6.95 -4.26
C LEU A 57 0.69 7.21 -4.51
N SER A 58 0.29 7.22 -5.78
CA SER A 58 -1.10 7.40 -6.18
C SER A 58 -1.99 6.25 -5.71
N ALA A 59 -1.50 5.00 -5.80
CA ALA A 59 -2.19 3.83 -5.29
C ALA A 59 -2.35 3.89 -3.75
N ALA A 60 -1.29 4.27 -3.03
CA ALA A 60 -1.34 4.41 -1.58
C ALA A 60 -2.31 5.52 -1.12
N LEU A 61 -2.31 6.68 -1.78
CA LEU A 61 -3.26 7.76 -1.49
C LEU A 61 -4.71 7.37 -1.83
N HIS A 62 -4.90 6.66 -2.95
CA HIS A 62 -6.22 6.14 -3.32
C HIS A 62 -6.73 5.14 -2.28
N LEU A 63 -5.86 4.22 -1.82
CA LEU A 63 -6.19 3.26 -0.78
C LEU A 63 -6.56 3.98 0.53
N ALA A 64 -5.79 4.97 0.96
CA ALA A 64 -6.09 5.73 2.17
C ALA A 64 -7.43 6.48 2.11
N ARG A 65 -7.83 6.96 0.93
CA ARG A 65 -9.00 7.84 0.78
C ARG A 65 -10.32 7.13 0.52
N TYR A 66 -10.29 6.01 -0.20
CA TYR A 66 -11.51 5.35 -0.69
C TYR A 66 -11.76 3.95 -0.11
N ASP A 67 -10.77 3.34 0.54
CA ASP A 67 -10.91 2.03 1.15
C ASP A 67 -11.17 2.20 2.65
N GLU A 68 -12.26 1.62 3.16
CA GLU A 68 -12.63 1.69 4.59
C GLU A 68 -11.53 1.12 5.50
N GLU A 69 -10.78 0.13 5.01
CA GLU A 69 -9.63 -0.48 5.72
C GLU A 69 -8.28 0.03 5.20
N GLY A 70 -8.28 1.10 4.39
CA GLY A 70 -7.10 1.55 3.66
C GLY A 70 -5.93 1.92 4.56
N LEU A 71 -6.20 2.61 5.67
CA LEU A 71 -5.17 2.95 6.66
C LEU A 71 -4.62 1.72 7.37
N THR A 72 -5.46 0.72 7.68
CA THR A 72 -5.02 -0.56 8.27
C THR A 72 -4.12 -1.33 7.30
N LYS A 73 -4.49 -1.38 6.02
CA LYS A 73 -3.68 -1.99 4.95
C LYS A 73 -2.34 -1.28 4.78
N LEU A 74 -2.32 0.06 4.81
CA LEU A 74 -1.08 0.84 4.75
C LEU A 74 -0.20 0.64 5.98
N ARG A 75 -0.76 0.56 7.19
CA ARG A 75 0.00 0.26 8.41
C ARG A 75 0.71 -1.10 8.31
N ARG A 76 0.00 -2.12 7.81
CA ARG A 76 0.58 -3.44 7.54
C ARG A 76 1.76 -3.36 6.56
N ILE A 77 1.58 -2.67 5.43
CA ILE A 77 2.67 -2.45 4.45
C ILE A 77 3.85 -1.69 5.09
N ALA A 78 3.59 -0.67 5.89
CA ALA A 78 4.59 0.16 6.55
C ALA A 78 5.42 -0.59 7.61
N THR A 79 4.84 -1.56 8.30
CA THR A 79 5.51 -2.42 9.29
C THR A 79 6.20 -3.63 8.66
N GLY A 80 6.16 -3.79 7.34
CA GLY A 80 6.67 -4.97 6.65
C GLY A 80 5.79 -6.21 6.83
N GLN A 81 4.64 -6.07 7.50
CA GLN A 81 3.57 -7.06 7.46
C GLN A 81 2.89 -6.91 6.10
N ALA A 82 3.51 -7.43 5.03
CA ALA A 82 2.89 -7.41 3.70
C ALA A 82 1.42 -7.84 3.81
N PRO A 83 0.49 -7.21 3.06
CA PRO A 83 -0.92 -7.57 3.10
C PRO A 83 -1.04 -8.98 2.54
N LEU A 84 -0.98 -10.00 3.42
CA LEU A 84 -1.03 -11.45 3.14
C LEU A 84 -0.91 -11.75 1.64
N GLY A 85 0.26 -11.40 1.09
CA GLY A 85 0.56 -11.51 -0.32
C GLY A 85 1.01 -12.91 -0.67
N CYS A 86 0.84 -13.85 0.25
CA CYS A 86 0.85 -15.25 -0.11
C CYS A 86 -0.31 -15.50 -1.05
N LYS A 87 0.01 -15.71 -2.31
CA LYS A 87 -0.89 -16.39 -3.22
C LYS A 87 -1.04 -17.83 -2.76
N CYS A 88 -1.90 -18.06 -1.77
CA CYS A 88 -2.51 -19.37 -1.59
C CYS A 88 -3.46 -19.51 -2.78
N GLY A 89 -3.01 -20.16 -3.86
CA GLY A 89 -3.92 -20.55 -4.94
C GLY A 89 -5.04 -21.40 -4.36
N ASP A 90 -6.28 -21.03 -4.67
CA ASP A 90 -7.54 -21.77 -4.55
C ASP A 90 -7.55 -22.91 -3.54
N SER A 91 -7.75 -22.65 -2.25
CA SER A 91 -8.07 -23.62 -1.14
C SER A 91 -7.33 -24.97 -1.10
N THR A 92 -6.30 -25.17 -1.92
CA THR A 92 -5.72 -26.47 -2.27
C THR A 92 -4.21 -26.31 -2.20
N GLY A 93 -3.73 -26.08 -0.99
CA GLY A 93 -2.32 -26.10 -0.64
C GLY A 93 -2.19 -26.61 0.79
N PRO A 94 -1.03 -27.11 1.20
CA PRO A 94 -0.83 -27.51 2.59
C PRO A 94 -0.91 -26.27 3.49
N PHE A 95 -1.78 -26.35 4.50
CA PHE A 95 -1.94 -25.33 5.53
C PHE A 95 -1.29 -25.84 6.81
N THR A 96 -0.56 -24.97 7.50
CA THR A 96 -0.09 -25.20 8.86
C THR A 96 -1.29 -25.36 9.81
N PHE A 97 -1.05 -25.92 10.99
CA PHE A 97 -2.08 -26.11 12.02
C PHE A 97 -2.78 -24.81 12.42
N ASP A 98 -2.10 -23.66 12.26
CA ASP A 98 -2.63 -22.32 12.51
C ASP A 98 -3.45 -21.73 11.34
N GLY A 99 -3.75 -22.54 10.31
CA GLY A 99 -4.53 -22.15 9.14
C GLY A 99 -3.79 -21.23 8.16
N ARG A 100 -2.46 -21.20 8.20
CA ARG A 100 -1.61 -20.42 7.28
C ARG A 100 -1.05 -21.31 6.19
N CYS A 101 -0.85 -20.80 4.99
CA CYS A 101 -0.10 -21.54 3.95
C CYS A 101 1.37 -21.70 4.39
N GLU A 102 1.95 -22.89 4.17
CA GLU A 102 3.34 -23.20 4.57
C GLU A 102 4.37 -22.23 3.96
N ASN A 103 4.20 -21.82 2.70
CA ASN A 103 5.07 -20.82 2.05
C ASN A 103 5.03 -19.44 2.74
N CYS A 104 3.98 -19.14 3.52
CA CYS A 104 3.90 -17.93 4.34
C CYS A 104 4.56 -18.08 5.71
N ALA A 105 4.64 -19.31 6.21
CA ALA A 105 5.24 -19.61 7.49
C ALA A 105 6.77 -19.55 7.39
N GLU A 106 7.34 -19.97 6.26
CA GLU A 106 8.80 -19.95 6.02
C GLU A 106 9.37 -18.55 5.74
N ALA A 107 8.58 -17.61 5.20
CA ALA A 107 9.02 -16.22 4.97
C ALA A 107 9.24 -15.40 6.26
N VAL A 108 9.00 -16.01 7.44
CA VAL A 108 9.10 -15.39 8.76
C VAL A 108 10.26 -15.98 9.58
N ALA A 109 11.07 -16.86 9.00
CA ALA A 109 12.28 -17.42 9.63
C ALA A 109 13.50 -16.50 9.45
#